data_AF-A0A0G0R388-F1
#
_entry.id   AF-A0A0G0R388-F1
#
_cell.length_a   1.000
_cell.length_b   1.000
_cell.length_c   1.000
_cell.angle_alpha   90.00
_cell.angle_beta   90.00
_cell.angle_gamma   90.00
#
_symmetry.space_group_name_H-M   'P 1'
#
loop_
_entity.id
_entity.type
_entity.pdbx_description
1 polymer ?
#
loop_
_entity_poly.entity_id
_entity_poly.type
_entity_poly.pdbx_seq_one_letter_code
_entity_poly.pdbx_strand_id
1 'polypeptide(L)'
;MAENKANPNISPETQVSSVPISQNEPKNTDNPGLQIPTDERLLGAASYIPMLFVGAITMKPKSKFCQMHGKQGLLLTIIAFFTLFILILMPAIGSLLFLTLIAVSAIGAFQAYSGILWPIPILHNLAMKINVDQMFAKTGIEPAKTTPVKPNSDQDSPNPTPNP
;
A
#
# COMPACT_ATOMS: atom_id res chain seq x y z
N MET A 1 17.78 -60.61 42.38
CA MET A 1 17.75 -60.03 43.75
C MET A 1 18.35 -58.63 43.62
N ALA A 2 17.68 -57.50 43.82
CA ALA A 2 16.45 -57.24 44.55
C ALA A 2 15.55 -56.23 43.82
N GLU A 3 14.27 -56.46 44.05
CA GLU A 3 13.09 -55.65 43.76
C GLU A 3 13.08 -54.44 44.71
N ASN A 4 12.75 -53.24 44.24
CA ASN A 4 12.25 -52.18 45.12
C ASN A 4 11.03 -51.51 44.48
N LYS A 5 9.90 -51.65 45.17
CA LYS A 5 8.57 -51.11 44.87
C LYS A 5 8.26 -50.00 45.87
N ALA A 6 7.73 -48.87 45.38
CA ALA A 6 6.69 -48.00 45.97
C ALA A 6 6.59 -46.72 45.09
N ASN A 7 5.52 -46.40 44.34
CA ASN A 7 4.09 -46.16 44.67
C ASN A 7 3.88 -44.83 45.46
N PRO A 8 2.73 -44.13 45.38
CA PRO A 8 2.17 -43.38 44.24
C PRO A 8 1.69 -41.94 44.63
N ASN A 9 1.19 -41.20 43.63
CA ASN A 9 0.06 -40.27 43.70
C ASN A 9 0.18 -38.98 44.55
N ILE A 10 0.39 -37.82 43.89
CA ILE A 10 -0.21 -36.54 44.30
C ILE A 10 -0.57 -35.69 43.05
N SER A 11 -1.87 -35.52 42.81
CA SER A 11 -2.53 -34.34 42.22
C SER A 11 -3.79 -34.14 43.06
N PRO A 12 -4.24 -32.90 43.37
CA PRO A 12 -4.82 -32.01 42.35
C PRO A 12 -4.71 -30.48 42.63
N GLU A 13 -5.31 -29.69 41.74
CA GLU A 13 -5.72 -28.27 41.84
C GLU A 13 -4.66 -27.18 41.59
N THR A 14 -4.65 -26.54 40.41
CA THR A 14 -5.52 -25.41 39.95
C THR A 14 -5.17 -24.09 40.64
N GLN A 15 -4.41 -23.19 39.96
CA GLN A 15 -4.68 -21.74 39.82
C GLN A 15 -3.94 -21.22 38.55
N VAL A 16 -4.66 -20.91 37.47
CA VAL A 16 -5.15 -19.57 37.03
C VAL A 16 -4.08 -18.68 36.38
N SER A 17 -4.19 -18.60 35.05
CA SER A 17 -4.16 -17.40 34.20
C SER A 17 -3.01 -16.39 34.33
N SER A 18 -2.12 -16.40 33.34
CA SER A 18 -1.85 -15.18 32.56
C SER A 18 -1.54 -15.57 31.12
N VAL A 19 -2.54 -15.38 30.26
CA VAL A 19 -2.44 -15.44 28.81
C VAL A 19 -1.40 -14.40 28.36
N PRO A 20 -0.31 -14.75 27.66
CA PRO A 20 0.44 -13.74 26.92
C PRO A 20 -0.48 -13.24 25.81
N ILE A 21 -0.78 -11.94 25.88
CA ILE A 21 -1.53 -11.18 24.89
C ILE A 21 -1.00 -11.52 23.49
N SER A 22 -1.84 -12.19 22.70
CA SER A 22 -1.64 -12.38 21.27
C SER A 22 -1.70 -11.01 20.60
N GLN A 23 -0.55 -10.38 20.41
CA GLN A 23 -0.40 -9.25 19.51
C GLN A 23 -0.64 -9.74 18.08
N ASN A 24 -1.90 -9.66 17.65
CA ASN A 24 -2.25 -9.60 16.24
C ASN A 24 -1.79 -8.24 15.68
N GLU A 25 -0.49 -8.08 15.47
CA GLU A 25 0.01 -7.19 14.43
C GLU A 25 0.10 -8.01 13.14
N PRO A 26 -0.49 -7.58 12.00
CA PRO A 26 -0.29 -8.25 10.74
C PRO A 26 1.16 -8.07 10.29
N LYS A 27 1.93 -9.10 10.62
CA LYS A 27 3.24 -9.50 10.13
C LYS A 27 3.36 -9.31 8.62
N ASN A 28 4.29 -8.44 8.25
CA ASN A 28 5.33 -8.62 7.24
C ASN A 28 4.92 -9.28 5.91
N THR A 29 5.01 -8.51 4.81
CA THR A 29 4.98 -9.03 3.44
C THR A 29 6.31 -9.75 3.16
N ASP A 30 6.47 -10.93 3.73
CA ASP A 30 7.54 -11.88 3.42
C ASP A 30 7.20 -12.60 2.10
N ASN A 31 7.67 -12.04 0.98
CA ASN A 31 7.93 -12.84 -0.23
C ASN A 31 9.41 -12.61 -0.62
N PRO A 32 10.32 -13.54 -0.26
CA PRO A 32 11.73 -13.42 -0.61
C PRO A 32 11.87 -13.77 -2.10
N GLY A 33 11.70 -12.79 -2.99
CA GLY A 33 11.87 -13.03 -4.43
C GLY A 33 11.46 -11.94 -5.41
N LEU A 34 10.83 -10.82 -5.00
CA LEU A 34 10.47 -9.75 -5.94
C LEU A 34 10.97 -8.39 -5.43
N GLN A 35 12.29 -8.20 -5.49
CA GLN A 35 12.85 -6.86 -5.34
C GLN A 35 12.36 -6.01 -6.51
N ILE A 36 11.71 -4.87 -6.23
CA ILE A 36 11.34 -3.93 -7.28
C ILE A 36 12.64 -3.47 -7.96
N PRO A 37 12.76 -3.63 -9.29
CA PRO A 37 13.94 -3.21 -10.02
C PRO A 37 14.30 -1.73 -9.75
N THR A 38 15.59 -1.42 -9.67
CA THR A 38 16.06 -0.06 -9.34
C THR A 38 15.54 0.99 -10.32
N ASP A 39 15.42 0.65 -11.60
CA ASP A 39 14.86 1.53 -12.63
C ASP A 39 13.36 1.78 -12.41
N GLU A 40 12.58 0.78 -12.00
CA GLU A 40 11.18 0.96 -11.63
C GLU A 40 11.00 1.82 -10.39
N ARG A 41 11.86 1.65 -9.37
CA ARG A 41 11.90 2.49 -8.17
C ARG A 41 12.20 3.94 -8.51
N LEU A 42 13.23 4.18 -9.32
CA LEU A 42 13.62 5.53 -9.75
C LEU A 42 12.49 6.19 -10.55
N LEU A 43 11.89 5.44 -11.46
CA LEU A 43 10.84 5.94 -12.32
C LEU A 43 9.54 6.23 -11.54
N GLY A 44 9.18 5.37 -10.58
CA GLY A 44 8.07 5.59 -9.66
C GLY A 44 8.32 6.76 -8.69
N ALA A 45 9.57 7.00 -8.28
CA ALA A 45 9.90 8.19 -7.49
C ALA A 45 9.81 9.47 -8.33
N ALA A 46 10.34 9.42 -9.56
CA ALA A 46 10.32 10.52 -10.50
C ALA A 46 8.90 10.97 -10.87
N SER A 47 7.91 10.07 -10.83
CA SER A 47 6.52 10.44 -11.17
C SER A 47 5.89 11.47 -10.24
N TYR A 48 6.45 11.69 -9.04
CA TYR A 48 6.00 12.72 -8.11
C TYR A 48 6.54 14.12 -8.43
N ILE A 49 7.49 14.22 -9.36
CA ILE A 49 7.89 15.50 -9.96
C ILE A 49 6.84 15.82 -11.04
N PRO A 50 6.28 17.06 -11.06
CA PRO A 50 5.32 17.46 -12.08
C PRO A 50 5.80 17.12 -13.49
N MET A 51 4.89 16.63 -14.34
CA MET A 51 5.13 16.16 -15.72
C MET A 51 5.95 14.87 -15.88
N LEU A 52 6.75 14.44 -14.90
CA LEU A 52 7.58 13.23 -15.02
C LEU A 52 6.78 11.93 -14.80
N PHE A 53 5.53 12.02 -14.32
CA PHE A 53 4.63 10.88 -14.23
C PHE A 53 4.43 10.14 -15.56
N VAL A 54 4.58 10.84 -16.69
CA VAL A 54 4.47 10.25 -18.02
C VAL A 54 5.50 9.13 -18.17
N GLY A 55 6.74 9.34 -17.72
CA GLY A 55 7.80 8.34 -17.81
C GLY A 55 7.42 7.03 -17.12
N ALA A 56 6.93 7.10 -15.88
CA ALA A 56 6.46 5.91 -15.13
C ALA A 56 5.38 5.13 -15.87
N ILE A 57 4.42 5.84 -16.46
CA ILE A 57 3.28 5.21 -17.13
C ILE A 57 3.68 4.64 -18.50
N THR A 58 4.49 5.37 -19.28
CA THR A 58 4.79 5.02 -20.68
C THR A 58 5.97 4.07 -20.82
N MET A 59 7.00 4.18 -19.97
CA MET A 59 8.22 3.36 -20.09
C MET A 59 8.07 2.01 -19.39
N LYS A 60 7.20 1.92 -18.37
CA LYS A 60 6.93 0.69 -17.61
C LYS A 60 5.44 0.35 -17.54
N PRO A 61 4.72 0.27 -18.67
CA PRO A 61 3.27 0.09 -18.71
C PRO A 61 2.80 -1.25 -18.11
N LYS A 62 3.70 -2.24 -18.03
CA LYS A 62 3.45 -3.57 -17.43
C LYS A 62 3.81 -3.65 -15.94
N SER A 63 4.46 -2.63 -15.38
CA SER A 63 4.79 -2.60 -13.96
C SER A 63 3.63 -2.06 -13.15
N LYS A 64 3.03 -2.89 -12.28
CA LYS A 64 1.99 -2.44 -11.35
C LYS A 64 2.49 -1.33 -10.42
N PHE A 65 3.78 -1.39 -10.08
CA PHE A 65 4.45 -0.40 -9.24
C PHE A 65 4.52 0.97 -9.93
N CYS A 66 5.06 1.01 -11.15
CA CYS A 66 5.15 2.26 -11.92
C CYS A 66 3.77 2.80 -12.32
N GLN A 67 2.81 1.93 -12.65
CA GLN A 67 1.45 2.36 -12.98
C GLN A 67 0.77 3.04 -11.78
N MET A 68 0.98 2.57 -10.55
CA MET A 68 0.37 3.18 -9.37
C MET A 68 0.99 4.52 -9.02
N HIS A 69 2.32 4.55 -8.84
CA HIS A 69 3.03 5.79 -8.50
C HIS A 69 2.90 6.82 -9.63
N GLY A 70 2.88 6.36 -10.89
CA GLY A 70 2.59 7.17 -12.06
C GLY A 70 1.20 7.81 -12.03
N LYS A 71 0.12 7.03 -11.82
CA LYS A 71 -1.25 7.56 -11.74
C LYS A 71 -1.43 8.51 -10.55
N GLN A 72 -0.80 8.24 -9.41
CA GLN A 72 -0.80 9.15 -8.26
C GLN A 72 -0.05 10.45 -8.54
N GLY A 73 1.12 10.38 -9.17
CA GLY A 73 1.90 11.53 -9.60
C GLY A 73 1.14 12.41 -10.60
N LEU A 74 0.42 11.80 -11.54
CA LEU A 74 -0.51 12.50 -12.44
C LEU A 74 -1.60 13.24 -11.65
N LEU A 75 -2.27 12.55 -10.71
CA LEU A 75 -3.32 13.17 -9.90
C LEU A 75 -2.78 14.33 -9.06
N LEU A 76 -1.63 14.16 -8.41
CA LEU A 76 -0.99 15.24 -7.64
C LEU A 76 -0.58 16.42 -8.55
N THR A 77 -0.13 16.16 -9.77
CA THR A 77 0.17 17.21 -10.76
C THR A 77 -1.08 18.00 -11.14
N ILE A 78 -2.20 17.31 -11.38
CA ILE A 78 -3.49 17.95 -11.67
C ILE A 78 -3.93 18.82 -10.47
N ILE A 79 -3.88 18.28 -9.26
CA ILE A 79 -4.26 19.02 -8.05
C ILE A 79 -3.32 20.22 -7.85
N ALA A 80 -2.02 20.06 -8.07
CA ALA A 80 -1.05 21.15 -7.98
C ALA A 80 -1.38 22.28 -8.96
N PHE A 81 -1.76 21.95 -10.19
CA PHE A 81 -2.18 22.95 -11.18
C PHE A 81 -3.37 23.78 -10.67
N PHE A 82 -4.41 23.14 -10.12
CA PHE A 82 -5.54 23.87 -9.52
C PHE A 82 -5.15 24.69 -8.28
N THR A 83 -4.27 24.15 -7.43
CA THR A 83 -3.76 24.86 -6.26
C THR A 83 -2.99 26.12 -6.63
N LEU A 84 -2.30 26.17 -7.76
CA LEU A 84 -1.64 27.39 -8.23
C LEU A 84 -2.64 28.52 -8.52
N PHE A 85 -3.83 28.24 -9.05
CA PHE A 85 -4.87 29.27 -9.20
C PHE A 85 -5.36 29.78 -7.85
N ILE A 86 -5.54 28.87 -6.87
CA ILE A 86 -5.92 29.25 -5.50
C ILE A 86 -4.83 30.10 -4.84
N LEU A 87 -3.56 29.79 -5.09
CA LEU A 87 -2.42 30.57 -4.59
C LEU A 87 -2.42 32.00 -5.13
N ILE A 88 -2.81 32.20 -6.39
CA ILE A 88 -2.93 33.54 -6.97
C ILE A 88 -4.11 34.31 -6.37
N LEU A 89 -5.26 33.65 -6.19
CA LEU A 89 -6.49 34.31 -5.71
C LEU A 89 -6.50 34.54 -4.19
N MET A 90 -5.96 33.60 -3.42
CA MET A 90 -5.93 33.59 -1.96
C MET A 90 -4.56 33.08 -1.46
N PRO A 91 -3.54 33.95 -1.39
CA PRO A 91 -2.15 33.55 -1.14
C PRO A 91 -1.94 32.74 0.14
N ALA A 92 -2.61 33.09 1.24
CA ALA A 92 -2.44 32.38 2.52
C ALA A 92 -2.92 30.91 2.43
N ILE A 93 -4.13 30.69 1.91
CA ILE A 93 -4.72 29.35 1.78
C ILE A 93 -3.98 28.56 0.71
N GLY A 94 -3.70 29.16 -0.43
CA GLY A 94 -2.98 28.49 -1.51
C GLY A 94 -1.56 28.09 -1.12
N SER A 95 -0.86 28.90 -0.31
CA SER A 95 0.48 28.56 0.18
C SER A 95 0.45 27.32 1.08
N LEU A 96 -0.54 27.23 1.97
CA LEU A 96 -0.71 26.08 2.85
C LEU A 96 -1.01 24.80 2.04
N LEU A 97 -1.94 24.88 1.09
CA LEU A 97 -2.27 23.75 0.21
C LEU A 97 -1.07 23.31 -0.64
N PHE A 98 -0.32 24.27 -1.18
CA PHE A 98 0.85 23.99 -2.00
C PHE A 98 1.96 23.32 -1.18
N LEU A 99 2.18 23.78 0.06
CA LEU A 99 3.13 23.15 0.97
C LEU A 99 2.72 21.71 1.32
N THR A 100 1.43 21.46 1.58
CA THR A 100 0.91 20.09 1.80
C THR A 100 1.16 19.21 0.58
N LEU A 101 0.96 19.72 -0.65
CA LEU A 101 1.21 18.95 -1.86
C LEU A 101 2.69 18.59 -2.04
N ILE A 102 3.60 19.52 -1.75
CA ILE A 102 5.04 19.25 -1.78
C ILE A 102 5.37 18.14 -0.77
N ALA A 103 4.86 18.22 0.45
CA ALA A 103 5.10 17.22 1.48
C ALA A 103 4.59 15.82 1.07
N VAL A 104 3.36 15.73 0.57
CA VAL A 104 2.77 14.46 0.10
C VAL A 104 3.56 13.90 -1.09
N SER A 105 3.99 14.76 -2.02
CA SER A 105 4.80 14.35 -3.17
C SER A 105 6.17 13.82 -2.74
N ALA A 106 6.82 14.46 -1.76
CA ALA A 106 8.09 14.01 -1.22
C ALA A 106 7.97 12.65 -0.51
N ILE A 107 6.92 12.45 0.30
CA ILE A 107 6.64 11.16 0.95
C ILE A 107 6.39 10.08 -0.11
N GLY A 108 5.57 10.38 -1.11
CA GLY A 108 5.31 9.46 -2.21
C GLY A 108 6.58 9.07 -2.97
N ALA A 109 7.42 10.05 -3.29
CA ALA A 109 8.70 9.82 -3.95
C ALA A 109 9.64 8.95 -3.10
N PHE A 110 9.70 9.20 -1.79
CA PHE A 110 10.52 8.41 -0.86
C PHE A 110 10.04 6.96 -0.74
N GLN A 111 8.72 6.75 -0.65
CA GLN A 111 8.13 5.42 -0.62
C GLN A 111 8.43 4.66 -1.91
N ALA A 112 8.26 5.32 -3.07
CA ALA A 112 8.57 4.73 -4.36
C ALA A 112 10.08 4.41 -4.51
N TYR A 113 10.95 5.35 -4.10
CA TYR A 113 12.38 5.11 -4.09
C TYR A 113 12.76 3.95 -3.19
N SER A 114 12.04 3.73 -2.08
CA SER A 114 12.24 2.59 -1.17
C SER A 114 11.68 1.27 -1.72
N GLY A 115 11.03 1.28 -2.89
CA GLY A 115 10.38 0.10 -3.46
C GLY A 115 9.08 -0.28 -2.75
N ILE A 116 8.51 0.65 -1.97
CA ILE A 116 7.26 0.44 -1.24
C ILE A 116 6.10 0.93 -2.09
N LEU A 117 5.22 0.00 -2.41
CA LEU A 117 3.97 0.27 -3.10
C LEU A 117 3.00 0.95 -2.14
N TRP A 118 2.91 2.28 -2.22
CA TRP A 118 2.22 3.10 -1.23
C TRP A 118 0.94 3.76 -1.79
N PRO A 119 -0.26 3.34 -1.35
CA PRO A 119 -1.49 4.03 -1.68
C PRO A 119 -1.62 5.32 -0.85
N ILE A 120 -1.60 6.49 -1.48
CA ILE A 120 -1.87 7.75 -0.79
C ILE A 120 -3.30 7.69 -0.21
N PRO A 121 -3.49 7.87 1.11
CA PRO A 121 -4.81 7.87 1.73
C PRO A 121 -5.72 8.89 1.05
N ILE A 122 -7.01 8.55 0.86
CA ILE A 122 -8.04 9.39 0.21
C ILE A 122 -7.84 9.53 -1.31
N LEU A 123 -6.61 9.75 -1.79
CA LEU A 123 -6.30 10.02 -3.20
C LEU A 123 -6.14 8.75 -4.05
N HIS A 124 -5.78 7.61 -3.45
CA HIS A 124 -5.55 6.36 -4.21
C HIS A 124 -6.76 5.95 -5.06
N ASN A 125 -7.96 5.98 -4.48
CA ASN A 125 -9.19 5.60 -5.19
C ASN A 125 -9.49 6.55 -6.37
N LEU A 126 -9.13 7.83 -6.25
CA LEU A 126 -9.27 8.79 -7.35
C LEU A 126 -8.22 8.54 -8.44
N ALA A 127 -6.97 8.29 -8.06
CA ALA A 127 -5.89 8.03 -8.99
C ALA A 127 -6.13 6.77 -9.82
N MET A 128 -6.67 5.71 -9.20
CA MET A 128 -6.93 4.45 -9.88
C MET A 128 -8.11 4.49 -10.85
N LYS A 129 -8.98 5.51 -10.77
CA LYS A 129 -10.05 5.75 -11.75
C LYS A 129 -9.54 6.37 -13.06
N ILE A 130 -8.30 6.82 -13.10
CA ILE A 130 -7.72 7.39 -14.32
C ILE A 130 -7.39 6.25 -15.30
N ASN A 131 -8.17 6.18 -16.38
CA ASN A 131 -8.03 5.20 -17.46
C ASN A 131 -6.89 5.59 -18.41
N VAL A 132 -5.64 5.54 -17.93
CA VAL A 132 -4.47 5.69 -18.81
C VAL A 132 -4.31 4.50 -19.77
N ASP A 133 -4.87 3.36 -19.40
CA ASP A 133 -4.80 2.10 -20.14
C ASP A 133 -5.50 2.17 -21.51
N GLN A 134 -6.58 2.96 -21.61
CA GLN A 134 -7.26 3.22 -22.89
C GLN A 134 -6.41 4.05 -23.87
N MET A 135 -5.44 4.84 -23.37
CA MET A 135 -4.54 5.60 -24.22
C MET A 135 -3.47 4.72 -24.88
N PHE A 136 -3.10 3.61 -24.23
CA PHE A 136 -2.12 2.63 -24.76
C PHE A 136 -2.76 1.43 -25.46
N ALA A 137 -4.05 1.16 -25.23
CA ALA A 137 -4.76 0.11 -25.95
C ALA A 137 -4.72 0.29 -27.48
N LYS A 138 -4.65 1.55 -27.96
CA LYS A 138 -4.49 1.86 -29.39
C LYS A 138 -3.06 1.68 -29.92
N THR A 139 -2.06 1.54 -29.05
CA THR A 139 -0.65 1.40 -29.45
C THR A 139 -0.18 -0.07 -29.48
N GLY A 140 -1.08 -1.03 -29.23
CA GLY A 140 -0.75 -2.46 -29.19
C GLY A 140 0.07 -2.89 -27.96
N ILE A 141 0.26 -1.98 -26.99
CA ILE A 141 0.95 -2.25 -25.74
C ILE A 141 -0.09 -2.60 -24.69
N GLU A 142 -0.21 -3.88 -24.32
CA GLU A 142 -1.08 -4.29 -23.21
C GLU A 142 -0.56 -3.71 -21.88
N PRO A 143 -1.39 -2.93 -21.14
CA PRO A 143 -1.04 -2.44 -19.83
C PRO A 143 -1.08 -3.55 -18.78
N ALA A 144 -0.38 -3.35 -17.66
CA ALA A 144 -0.44 -4.25 -16.51
C ALA A 144 -1.91 -4.39 -16.07
N LYS A 145 -2.44 -5.63 -16.00
CA LYS A 145 -3.77 -5.88 -15.45
C LYS A 145 -3.87 -5.24 -14.06
N THR A 146 -4.60 -4.13 -13.96
CA THR A 146 -5.05 -3.56 -12.69
C THR A 146 -6.15 -4.45 -12.18
N THR A 147 -5.81 -5.44 -11.35
CA THR A 147 -6.82 -6.23 -10.65
C THR A 147 -7.54 -5.31 -9.67
N PRO A 148 -8.89 -5.25 -9.66
CA PRO A 148 -9.61 -4.61 -8.58
C PRO A 148 -9.26 -5.34 -7.28
N VAL A 149 -8.94 -4.60 -6.22
CA VAL A 149 -8.88 -5.19 -4.88
C VAL A 149 -10.27 -5.72 -4.58
N LYS A 150 -10.41 -7.05 -4.59
CA LYS A 150 -11.62 -7.73 -4.13
C LYS A 150 -11.82 -7.33 -2.66
N PRO A 151 -12.98 -6.76 -2.26
CA PRO A 151 -13.27 -6.60 -0.84
C PRO A 151 -13.11 -7.97 -0.18
N ASN A 152 -12.37 -8.02 0.90
CA ASN A 152 -12.10 -9.25 1.65
C ASN A 152 -13.44 -9.80 2.15
N SER A 153 -13.99 -10.80 1.46
CA SER A 153 -15.30 -11.42 1.74
C SER A 153 -15.25 -12.44 2.88
N ASP A 154 -14.13 -12.53 3.60
CA ASP A 154 -13.87 -13.62 4.54
C ASP A 154 -14.12 -13.23 6.01
N GLN A 155 -14.85 -12.14 6.27
CA GLN A 155 -15.29 -11.73 7.62
C GLN A 155 -16.73 -12.14 7.98
N ASP A 156 -17.34 -13.08 7.27
CA ASP A 156 -18.72 -13.55 7.57
C ASP A 156 -18.81 -15.07 7.79
N SER A 157 -17.80 -15.65 8.44
CA SER A 157 -17.95 -17.00 8.99
C SER A 157 -18.69 -16.90 10.35
N PRO A 158 -19.88 -17.50 10.50
CA PRO A 158 -20.59 -17.50 11.77
C PRO A 158 -19.78 -18.26 12.82
N ASN A 159 -19.57 -17.60 13.95
CA ASN A 159 -18.92 -18.14 15.14
C ASN A 159 -19.60 -19.47 15.55
N PRO A 160 -18.89 -20.60 15.67
CA PRO A 160 -19.50 -21.83 16.15
C PRO A 160 -19.93 -21.64 17.61
N THR A 161 -21.23 -21.78 17.86
CA THR A 161 -21.81 -21.79 19.19
C THR A 161 -21.15 -22.86 20.07
N PRO A 162 -20.89 -22.57 21.36
CA PRO A 162 -20.40 -23.59 22.28
C PRO A 162 -21.47 -24.68 22.46
N ASN A 163 -21.08 -25.95 22.34
CA ASN A 163 -21.97 -27.07 22.62
C ASN A 163 -22.33 -27.15 24.12
N PRO A 164 -23.55 -27.62 24.46
CA PRO A 164 -24.08 -27.68 25.82
C PRO A 164 -23.39 -28.72 26.72
#